data_AF-A0A554A348-F1
#
_entry.id   AF-A0A554A348-F1
#
_cell.length_a   1.000
_cell.length_b   1.000
_cell.length_c   1.000
_cell.angle_alpha   90.00
_cell.angle_beta   90.00
_cell.angle_gamma   90.00
#
_symmetry.space_group_name_H-M   'P 1'
#
loop_
_entity.id
_entity.type
_entity.pdbx_description
1 polymer ?
#
loop_
_entity_poly.entity_id
_entity_poly.type
_entity_poly.pdbx_seq_one_letter_code
_entity_poly.pdbx_strand_id
1 'polypeptide(L)'
;MMKAEVVWKAKAQLGEGPFWDEDKEELLWVDIDGCKLNTYSPASEENTQLSFGQKVTAVVKRKKGGLLLAMTDGIYTFEADRLEKVASPEKTVPYHRFNDGKCDPAGRFWAGTMVTEGQTKDAALYRVDTDLTCEKVLGDIQISNGLAWDVSHQRMYYIDTKTQQVVSYDYNLETGEITNKDVVYTFPETDGHPDGMTIDEDGMLWVAMYNGWQVIQINPLTKEKLAAIEVGAKCVTSCAFGGEDYQTLFITSASSGDEADPLGGSLFAVKTNSKGFKPDEFKG
;
A
#
# COMPACT_ATOMS: atom_id res chain seq x y z
N MET A 1 3.32 -17.51 17.81
CA MET A 1 3.24 -16.11 17.34
C MET A 1 4.29 -15.97 16.26
N MET A 2 3.92 -15.59 15.04
CA MET A 2 4.89 -15.36 13.96
C MET A 2 5.59 -14.02 14.21
N LYS A 3 6.89 -13.95 13.93
CA LYS A 3 7.70 -12.74 14.08
C LYS A 3 8.43 -12.49 12.77
N ALA A 4 8.40 -11.24 12.31
CA ALA A 4 9.10 -10.83 11.11
C ALA A 4 10.59 -10.56 11.40
N GLU A 5 11.43 -10.94 10.44
CA GLU A 5 12.87 -10.75 10.48
C GLU A 5 13.26 -9.54 9.63
N VAL A 6 14.30 -8.82 10.03
CA VAL A 6 14.82 -7.70 9.25
C VAL A 6 15.58 -8.25 8.06
N VAL A 7 15.15 -7.92 6.84
CA VAL A 7 15.82 -8.31 5.60
C VAL A 7 16.66 -7.18 5.00
N TRP A 8 16.33 -5.93 5.34
CA TRP A 8 17.16 -4.77 5.01
C TRP A 8 17.08 -3.71 6.10
N LYS A 9 18.22 -3.39 6.71
CA LYS A 9 18.34 -2.32 7.71
C LYS A 9 18.41 -0.97 6.99
N ALA A 10 17.25 -0.33 6.85
CA ALA A 10 17.12 1.01 6.30
C ALA A 10 16.86 2.05 7.40
N LYS A 11 17.00 3.31 7.02
CA LYS A 11 16.57 4.48 7.80
C LYS A 11 15.52 5.26 7.01
N ALA A 12 14.58 4.54 6.41
CA ALA A 12 13.49 5.18 5.68
C ALA A 12 12.71 6.08 6.64
N GLN A 13 12.44 7.31 6.23
CA GLN A 13 11.64 8.20 7.06
C GLN A 13 10.20 7.69 7.10
N LEU A 14 9.67 7.30 5.95
CA LEU A 14 8.36 6.68 5.80
C LEU A 14 8.41 5.63 4.69
N GLY A 15 8.86 4.42 5.03
CA GLY A 15 8.86 3.28 4.12
C GLY A 15 7.43 2.83 3.83
N GLU A 16 7.06 2.63 2.56
CA GLU A 16 5.66 2.40 2.16
C GLU A 16 5.55 1.68 0.80
N GLY A 17 4.31 1.38 0.39
CA GLY A 17 3.94 0.92 -0.95
C GLY A 17 4.76 -0.26 -1.50
N PRO A 18 4.94 -1.37 -0.74
CA PRO A 18 5.65 -2.52 -1.23
C PRO A 18 4.93 -3.18 -2.41
N PHE A 19 5.66 -3.45 -3.49
CA PHE A 19 5.18 -4.10 -4.70
C PHE A 19 6.21 -5.14 -5.16
N TRP A 20 5.77 -6.39 -5.33
CA TRP A 20 6.64 -7.47 -5.81
C TRP A 20 6.71 -7.49 -7.34
N ASP A 21 7.90 -7.30 -7.90
CA ASP A 21 8.21 -7.49 -9.31
C ASP A 21 8.66 -8.94 -9.55
N GLU A 22 7.73 -9.80 -9.96
CA GLU A 22 8.07 -11.22 -10.22
C GLU A 22 9.02 -11.43 -11.40
N ASP A 23 9.06 -10.52 -12.38
CA ASP A 23 9.93 -10.70 -13.56
C ASP A 23 11.41 -10.54 -13.19
N LYS A 24 11.68 -9.78 -12.12
CA LYS A 24 13.02 -9.53 -11.58
C LYS A 24 13.27 -10.20 -10.25
N GLU A 25 12.23 -10.75 -9.62
CA GLU A 25 12.25 -11.27 -8.26
C GLU A 25 12.74 -10.23 -7.24
N GLU A 26 12.23 -9.00 -7.36
CA GLU A 26 12.61 -7.86 -6.54
C GLU A 26 11.40 -7.19 -5.89
N LEU A 27 11.59 -6.63 -4.70
CA LEU A 27 10.60 -5.81 -4.03
C LEU A 27 10.86 -4.32 -4.32
N LEU A 28 9.91 -3.67 -4.97
CA LEU A 28 9.84 -2.22 -5.04
C LEU A 28 9.16 -1.68 -3.79
N TRP A 29 9.67 -0.60 -3.21
CA TRP A 29 9.03 0.07 -2.06
C TRP A 29 9.50 1.52 -1.99
N VAL A 30 8.72 2.41 -1.40
CA VAL A 30 9.02 3.85 -1.42
C VAL A 30 9.48 4.33 -0.05
N ASP A 31 10.32 5.37 0.00
CA ASP A 31 10.49 6.21 1.18
C ASP A 31 9.84 7.56 0.87
N ILE A 32 8.60 7.73 1.35
CA ILE A 32 7.73 8.86 0.99
C ILE A 32 8.40 10.19 1.35
N ASP A 33 8.82 10.31 2.61
CA ASP A 33 9.43 11.53 3.13
C ASP A 33 10.90 11.66 2.71
N GLY A 34 11.57 10.55 2.40
CA GLY A 34 12.88 10.56 1.75
C GLY A 34 12.87 10.88 0.25
N CYS A 35 11.70 10.92 -0.40
CA CYS A 35 11.52 11.10 -1.85
C CYS A 35 12.27 10.04 -2.68
N LYS A 36 12.22 8.77 -2.27
CA LYS A 36 12.95 7.67 -2.94
C LYS A 36 12.05 6.53 -3.36
N LEU A 37 12.38 5.92 -4.48
CA LEU A 37 12.03 4.54 -4.81
C LEU A 37 13.20 3.63 -4.43
N ASN A 38 12.91 2.55 -3.72
CA ASN A 38 13.86 1.52 -3.36
C ASN A 38 13.54 0.23 -4.12
N THR A 39 14.57 -0.53 -4.44
CA THR A 39 14.46 -1.86 -5.03
C THR A 39 15.32 -2.82 -4.24
N TYR A 40 14.70 -3.76 -3.53
CA TYR A 40 15.36 -4.77 -2.73
C TYR A 40 15.34 -6.12 -3.46
N SER A 41 16.49 -6.77 -3.56
CA SER A 41 16.64 -8.10 -4.15
C SER A 41 16.92 -9.13 -3.05
N PRO A 42 16.00 -10.06 -2.76
CA PRO A 42 16.25 -11.14 -1.79
C PRO A 42 17.42 -12.04 -2.19
N ALA A 43 17.68 -12.21 -3.50
CA ALA A 43 18.74 -13.07 -4.00
C ALA A 43 20.15 -12.53 -3.71
N SER A 44 20.32 -11.21 -3.78
CA SER A 44 21.60 -10.54 -3.49
C SER A 44 21.67 -9.91 -2.10
N GLU A 45 20.54 -9.81 -1.40
CA GLU A 45 20.35 -9.07 -0.14
C GLU A 45 20.71 -7.58 -0.23
N GLU A 46 20.71 -7.02 -1.45
CA GLU A 46 21.04 -5.63 -1.72
C GLU A 46 19.79 -4.79 -1.96
N ASN A 47 19.88 -3.50 -1.63
CA ASN A 47 18.84 -2.52 -1.90
C ASN A 47 19.41 -1.32 -2.65
N THR A 48 18.89 -1.06 -3.84
CA THR A 48 19.22 0.15 -4.61
C THR A 48 18.19 1.25 -4.38
N GLN A 49 18.56 2.50 -4.65
CA GLN A 49 17.70 3.67 -4.44
C GLN A 49 17.75 4.61 -5.65
N LEU A 50 16.58 5.15 -6.00
CA LEU A 50 16.41 6.22 -6.96
C LEU A 50 15.70 7.40 -6.28
N SER A 51 16.31 8.57 -6.33
CA SER A 51 15.78 9.80 -5.72
C SER A 51 14.93 10.59 -6.72
N PHE A 52 13.86 11.20 -6.21
CA PHE A 52 12.97 12.09 -6.96
C PHE A 52 12.96 13.49 -6.34
N GLY A 53 12.51 14.48 -7.12
CA GLY A 53 12.36 15.87 -6.66
C GLY A 53 11.12 16.11 -5.79
N GLN A 54 10.29 15.09 -5.58
CA GLN A 54 9.08 15.16 -4.77
C GLN A 54 8.76 13.78 -4.17
N LYS A 55 7.82 13.75 -3.22
CA LYS A 55 7.40 12.52 -2.55
C LYS A 55 6.78 11.57 -3.57
N VAL A 56 7.22 10.32 -3.51
CA VAL A 56 6.68 9.18 -4.25
C VAL A 56 6.03 8.28 -3.20
N THR A 57 4.78 7.92 -3.41
CA THR A 57 3.85 7.49 -2.35
C THR A 57 3.36 6.06 -2.57
N ALA A 58 3.22 5.66 -3.84
CA ALA A 58 2.99 4.28 -4.25
C ALA A 58 3.68 4.01 -5.59
N VAL A 59 4.00 2.74 -5.84
CA VAL A 59 4.63 2.26 -7.08
C VAL A 59 3.94 0.98 -7.55
N VAL A 60 3.65 0.89 -8.84
CA VAL A 60 3.18 -0.34 -9.49
C VAL A 60 3.86 -0.50 -10.85
N LYS A 61 3.96 -1.73 -11.33
CA LYS A 61 4.38 -2.00 -12.71
C LYS A 61 3.28 -1.67 -13.71
N ARG A 62 3.72 -1.36 -14.92
CA ARG A 62 2.86 -1.21 -16.10
C ARG A 62 3.05 -2.40 -17.01
N LYS A 63 1.94 -2.95 -17.52
CA LYS A 63 1.93 -4.01 -18.53
C LYS A 63 2.69 -3.64 -19.81
N LYS A 64 2.70 -2.35 -20.15
CA LYS A 64 3.37 -1.81 -21.34
C LYS A 64 4.86 -1.50 -21.13
N GLY A 65 5.40 -1.73 -19.93
CA GLY A 65 6.76 -1.37 -19.57
C GLY A 65 6.85 -0.14 -18.66
N GLY A 66 7.90 -0.12 -17.84
CA GLY A 66 8.12 0.91 -16.84
C GLY A 66 7.19 0.80 -15.63
N LEU A 67 7.17 1.89 -14.85
CA LEU A 67 6.42 2.01 -13.60
C LEU A 67 5.33 3.08 -13.73
N LEU A 68 4.29 2.93 -12.90
CA LEU A 68 3.36 4.00 -12.59
C LEU A 68 3.56 4.38 -11.12
N LEU A 69 3.68 5.68 -10.86
CA LEU A 69 4.00 6.25 -9.55
C LEU A 69 2.89 7.21 -9.14
N ALA A 70 2.37 7.05 -7.91
CA ALA A 70 1.63 8.11 -7.26
C ALA A 70 2.60 9.04 -6.54
N MET A 71 2.58 10.33 -6.85
CA MET A 71 3.46 11.34 -6.27
C MET A 71 2.66 12.44 -5.58
N THR A 72 3.30 13.43 -4.95
CA THR A 72 2.59 14.52 -4.26
C THR A 72 1.51 15.17 -5.13
N ASP A 73 1.82 15.52 -6.38
CA ASP A 73 0.97 16.36 -7.21
C ASP A 73 0.27 15.64 -8.38
N GLY A 74 0.44 14.32 -8.51
CA GLY A 74 -0.17 13.56 -9.59
C GLY A 74 0.35 12.13 -9.74
N ILE A 75 -0.10 11.51 -10.82
CA ILE A 75 0.28 10.17 -11.25
C ILE A 75 1.24 10.28 -12.43
N TYR A 76 2.32 9.53 -12.36
CA TYR A 76 3.43 9.62 -13.29
C TYR A 76 3.78 8.25 -13.86
N THR A 77 4.17 8.21 -15.13
CA THR A 77 4.91 7.08 -15.69
C THR A 77 6.40 7.31 -15.51
N PHE A 78 7.14 6.26 -15.18
CA PHE A 78 8.60 6.28 -15.11
C PHE A 78 9.20 5.14 -15.94
N GLU A 79 9.93 5.49 -16.99
CA GLU A 79 10.55 4.54 -17.91
C GLU A 79 11.81 5.15 -18.53
N ALA A 80 12.91 4.39 -18.58
CA ALA A 80 14.19 4.84 -19.13
C ALA A 80 14.63 6.24 -18.62
N ASP A 81 14.57 6.43 -17.30
CA ASP A 81 14.88 7.69 -16.60
C ASP A 81 14.01 8.90 -16.98
N ARG A 82 12.92 8.68 -17.74
CA ARG A 82 11.93 9.71 -18.06
C ARG A 82 10.74 9.60 -17.11
N LEU A 83 10.51 10.68 -16.38
CA LEU A 83 9.34 10.86 -15.53
C LEU A 83 8.32 11.77 -16.24
N GLU A 84 7.11 11.26 -16.48
CA GLU A 84 6.05 11.98 -17.21
C GLU A 84 4.73 11.95 -16.44
N LYS A 85 4.13 13.13 -16.23
CA LYS A 85 2.84 13.26 -15.54
C LYS A 85 1.73 12.85 -16.51
N VAL A 86 0.95 11.85 -16.12
CA VAL A 86 -0.12 11.30 -16.98
C VAL A 86 -1.52 11.56 -16.46
N ALA A 87 -1.66 11.79 -15.15
CA ALA A 87 -2.94 12.12 -14.54
C ALA A 87 -2.74 12.95 -13.27
N SER A 88 -3.77 13.68 -12.87
CA SER A 88 -3.86 14.32 -11.56
C SER A 88 -5.32 14.52 -11.18
N PRO A 89 -5.64 14.67 -9.88
CA PRO A 89 -6.93 15.18 -9.46
C PRO A 89 -7.27 16.51 -10.16
N GLU A 90 -8.57 16.80 -10.34
CA GLU A 90 -9.04 18.02 -11.01
C GLU A 90 -8.51 19.31 -10.37
N LYS A 91 -8.19 19.27 -9.09
CA LYS A 91 -7.63 20.40 -8.33
C LYS A 91 -6.51 19.94 -7.42
N THR A 92 -5.33 20.54 -7.58
CA THR A 92 -4.31 20.49 -6.54
C THR A 92 -4.80 21.33 -5.37
N VAL A 93 -5.11 20.67 -4.26
CA VAL A 93 -5.42 21.34 -3.00
C VAL A 93 -4.11 21.51 -2.23
N PRO A 94 -3.78 22.71 -1.71
CA PRO A 94 -2.61 22.89 -0.87
C PRO A 94 -2.59 21.85 0.25
N TYR A 95 -1.40 21.36 0.61
CA TYR A 95 -1.23 20.35 1.65
C TYR A 95 -1.87 18.99 1.34
N HIS A 96 -2.17 18.68 0.07
CA HIS A 96 -2.54 17.32 -0.33
C HIS A 96 -1.35 16.59 -0.93
N ARG A 97 -1.30 15.29 -0.68
CA ARG A 97 -0.49 14.34 -1.44
C ARG A 97 -1.29 13.07 -1.67
N PHE A 98 -0.94 12.30 -2.70
CA PHE A 98 -1.29 10.88 -2.70
C PHE A 98 -0.67 10.16 -1.50
N ASN A 99 -1.26 9.04 -1.10
CA ASN A 99 -0.78 8.20 -0.01
C ASN A 99 -0.59 6.76 -0.49
N ASP A 100 -1.52 5.85 -0.20
CA ASP A 100 -1.44 4.49 -0.73
C ASP A 100 -2.09 4.36 -2.11
N GLY A 101 -1.68 3.35 -2.87
CA GLY A 101 -2.25 3.03 -4.17
C GLY A 101 -1.90 1.62 -4.67
N LYS A 102 -2.84 1.01 -5.39
CA LYS A 102 -2.75 -0.37 -5.89
C LYS A 102 -3.56 -0.52 -7.17
N CYS A 103 -3.14 -1.44 -8.04
CA CYS A 103 -3.97 -1.80 -9.19
C CYS A 103 -5.12 -2.72 -8.79
N ASP A 104 -6.29 -2.52 -9.42
CA ASP A 104 -7.38 -3.48 -9.35
C ASP A 104 -7.18 -4.65 -10.33
N PRO A 105 -7.99 -5.72 -10.23
CA PRO A 105 -7.89 -6.87 -11.14
C PRO A 105 -8.18 -6.55 -12.63
N ALA A 106 -8.83 -5.42 -12.90
CA ALA A 106 -9.03 -4.94 -14.26
C ALA A 106 -7.79 -4.21 -14.81
N GLY A 107 -6.79 -3.90 -13.98
CA GLY A 107 -5.57 -3.19 -14.34
C GLY A 107 -5.72 -1.68 -14.31
N ARG A 108 -6.69 -1.14 -13.57
CA ARG A 108 -6.83 0.29 -13.26
C ARG A 108 -6.01 0.60 -12.03
N PHE A 109 -5.46 1.80 -11.94
CA PHE A 109 -4.69 2.21 -10.77
C PHE A 109 -5.55 3.01 -9.80
N TRP A 110 -5.72 2.52 -8.58
CA TRP A 110 -6.44 3.21 -7.52
C TRP A 110 -5.44 3.85 -6.58
N ALA A 111 -5.61 5.13 -6.30
CA ALA A 111 -4.76 5.84 -5.36
C ALA A 111 -5.57 6.92 -4.67
N GLY A 112 -5.42 7.03 -3.36
CA GLY A 112 -6.10 8.07 -2.62
C GLY A 112 -5.14 9.08 -2.03
N THR A 113 -5.72 10.20 -1.64
CA THR A 113 -5.00 11.35 -1.11
C THR A 113 -5.12 11.41 0.41
N MET A 114 -4.33 12.28 1.01
CA MET A 114 -4.49 12.72 2.40
C MET A 114 -4.15 14.19 2.51
N VAL A 115 -4.64 14.83 3.57
CA VAL A 115 -4.28 16.21 3.92
C VAL A 115 -3.12 16.17 4.92
N THR A 116 -2.01 16.83 4.59
CA THR A 116 -0.79 16.87 5.41
C THR A 116 -0.87 17.92 6.52
N GLU A 117 -1.78 18.88 6.41
CA GLU A 117 -2.02 19.93 7.40
C GLU A 117 -3.51 20.12 7.65
N GLY A 118 -3.90 20.20 8.93
CA GLY A 118 -5.30 20.31 9.32
C GLY A 118 -5.99 18.93 9.32
N GLN A 119 -6.70 18.61 10.39
CA GLN A 119 -7.46 17.36 10.49
C GLN A 119 -8.80 17.51 9.75
N THR A 120 -8.76 17.67 8.44
CA THR A 120 -9.95 17.83 7.59
C THR A 120 -10.31 16.53 6.88
N LYS A 121 -11.53 16.49 6.30
CA LYS A 121 -12.05 15.37 5.50
C LYS A 121 -12.05 15.74 4.01
N ASP A 122 -11.02 16.44 3.56
CA ASP A 122 -10.98 16.95 2.18
C ASP A 122 -10.32 15.99 1.20
N ALA A 123 -9.75 14.88 1.69
CA ALA A 123 -9.11 13.89 0.87
C ALA A 123 -10.13 13.01 0.13
N ALA A 124 -9.63 12.29 -0.87
CA ALA A 124 -10.43 11.52 -1.80
C ALA A 124 -9.66 10.31 -2.33
N LEU A 125 -10.42 9.28 -2.71
CA LEU A 125 -9.94 8.11 -3.44
C LEU A 125 -10.19 8.33 -4.94
N TYR A 126 -9.16 8.10 -5.75
CA TYR A 126 -9.22 8.23 -7.20
C TYR A 126 -8.95 6.89 -7.88
N ARG A 127 -9.49 6.75 -9.08
CA ARG A 127 -9.24 5.65 -10.01
C ARG A 127 -8.69 6.23 -11.30
N VAL A 128 -7.56 5.70 -11.75
CA VAL A 128 -6.97 5.99 -13.06
C VAL A 128 -7.26 4.80 -13.97
N ASP A 129 -8.13 5.03 -14.94
CA ASP A 129 -8.48 4.05 -15.96
C ASP A 129 -7.34 3.84 -16.97
N THR A 130 -7.46 2.79 -17.79
CA THR A 130 -6.38 2.38 -18.72
C THR A 130 -6.17 3.37 -19.87
N ASP A 131 -7.08 4.31 -20.06
CA ASP A 131 -6.97 5.45 -20.97
C ASP A 131 -6.41 6.71 -20.29
N LEU A 132 -5.94 6.59 -19.04
CA LEU A 132 -5.40 7.64 -18.17
C LEU A 132 -6.45 8.64 -17.65
N THR A 133 -7.75 8.38 -17.85
CA THR A 133 -8.80 9.17 -17.19
C THR A 133 -8.71 8.97 -15.68
N CYS A 134 -8.72 10.08 -14.93
CA CYS A 134 -8.61 10.08 -13.47
C CYS A 134 -9.93 10.55 -12.85
N GLU A 135 -10.65 9.63 -12.21
CA GLU A 135 -11.95 9.88 -11.63
C GLU A 135 -11.90 9.85 -10.11
N LYS A 136 -12.57 10.81 -9.46
CA LYS A 136 -12.81 10.75 -8.02
C LYS A 136 -13.92 9.73 -7.76
N VAL A 137 -13.60 8.69 -6.98
CA VAL A 137 -14.56 7.62 -6.63
C VAL A 137 -15.18 7.87 -5.26
N LEU A 138 -14.38 8.25 -4.26
CA LEU A 138 -14.87 8.59 -2.91
C LEU A 138 -14.33 9.95 -2.47
N GLY A 139 -15.11 10.66 -1.65
CA GLY A 139 -14.69 11.85 -0.90
C GLY A 139 -14.83 11.65 0.60
N ASP A 140 -14.72 12.73 1.36
CA ASP A 140 -14.86 12.76 2.82
C ASP A 140 -13.88 11.84 3.57
N ILE A 141 -12.69 11.66 2.99
CA ILE A 141 -11.59 10.84 3.53
C ILE A 141 -10.61 11.73 4.31
N GLN A 142 -10.00 11.18 5.37
CA GLN A 142 -8.93 11.86 6.09
C GLN A 142 -7.55 11.38 5.64
N ILE A 143 -7.31 10.06 5.67
CA ILE A 143 -6.05 9.45 5.26
C ILE A 143 -6.38 8.19 4.46
N SER A 144 -6.36 8.31 3.12
CA SER A 144 -6.56 7.15 2.27
C SER A 144 -5.42 6.16 2.40
N ASN A 145 -5.73 4.91 2.65
CA ASN A 145 -4.73 3.89 2.91
C ASN A 145 -5.10 2.54 2.28
N GLY A 146 -4.61 1.45 2.86
CA GLY A 146 -4.69 0.07 2.39
C GLY A 146 -5.91 -0.28 1.54
N LEU A 147 -5.63 -0.87 0.37
CA LEU A 147 -6.62 -1.34 -0.59
C LEU A 147 -6.37 -2.82 -0.96
N ALA A 148 -7.44 -3.58 -1.13
CA ALA A 148 -7.40 -4.94 -1.66
C ALA A 148 -8.71 -5.29 -2.37
N TRP A 149 -8.68 -6.31 -3.24
CA TRP A 149 -9.87 -6.90 -3.84
C TRP A 149 -9.97 -8.35 -3.42
N ASP A 150 -11.19 -8.86 -3.25
CA ASP A 150 -11.37 -10.26 -2.89
C ASP A 150 -11.02 -11.20 -4.05
N VAL A 151 -10.79 -12.47 -3.73
CA VAL A 151 -10.39 -13.50 -4.69
C VAL A 151 -11.40 -13.68 -5.83
N SER A 152 -12.68 -13.36 -5.59
CA SER A 152 -13.74 -13.46 -6.61
C SER A 152 -13.93 -12.18 -7.44
N HIS A 153 -13.18 -11.11 -7.15
CA HIS A 153 -13.26 -9.79 -7.79
C HIS A 153 -14.67 -9.17 -7.75
N GLN A 154 -15.40 -9.39 -6.66
CA GLN A 154 -16.74 -8.85 -6.40
C GLN A 154 -16.75 -7.87 -5.23
N ARG A 155 -15.66 -7.77 -4.48
CA ARG A 155 -15.51 -6.84 -3.36
C ARG A 155 -14.20 -6.10 -3.40
N MET A 156 -14.26 -4.85 -2.98
CA MET A 156 -13.11 -4.03 -2.66
C MET A 156 -13.07 -3.81 -1.15
N TYR A 157 -11.89 -3.94 -0.56
CA TYR A 157 -11.61 -3.59 0.83
C TYR A 157 -10.78 -2.30 0.87
N TYR A 158 -11.09 -1.45 1.84
CA TYR A 158 -10.50 -0.13 1.92
C TYR A 158 -10.33 0.34 3.36
N ILE A 159 -9.26 1.11 3.60
CA ILE A 159 -8.96 1.76 4.86
C ILE A 159 -8.89 3.28 4.65
N ASP A 160 -9.73 4.01 5.38
CA ASP A 160 -9.41 5.38 5.80
C ASP A 160 -8.89 5.31 7.23
N THR A 161 -7.60 5.54 7.42
CA THR A 161 -6.90 5.25 8.69
C THR A 161 -7.60 5.86 9.89
N LYS A 162 -8.17 7.08 9.76
CA LYS A 162 -8.82 7.77 10.90
C LYS A 162 -10.15 7.17 11.32
N THR A 163 -10.74 6.31 10.49
CA THR A 163 -11.95 5.57 10.86
C THR A 163 -11.66 4.37 11.77
N GLN A 164 -10.39 3.95 11.88
CA GLN A 164 -9.97 2.72 12.58
C GLN A 164 -10.71 1.49 12.06
N GLN A 165 -11.07 1.49 10.77
CA GLN A 165 -11.89 0.45 10.16
C GLN A 165 -11.28 -0.04 8.85
N VAL A 166 -11.41 -1.35 8.65
CA VAL A 166 -11.48 -1.92 7.29
C VAL A 166 -12.95 -1.96 6.92
N VAL A 167 -13.27 -1.42 5.75
CA VAL A 167 -14.61 -1.48 5.16
C VAL A 167 -14.55 -2.26 3.85
N SER A 168 -15.69 -2.83 3.44
CA SER A 168 -15.87 -3.43 2.13
C SER A 168 -16.89 -2.66 1.30
N TYR A 169 -16.76 -2.75 -0.01
CA TYR A 169 -17.75 -2.34 -0.99
C TYR A 169 -18.01 -3.49 -1.95
N ASP A 170 -19.24 -3.60 -2.46
CA ASP A 170 -19.49 -4.38 -3.67
C ASP A 170 -18.74 -3.71 -4.82
N TYR A 171 -17.96 -4.48 -5.57
CA TYR A 171 -17.09 -4.01 -6.64
C TYR A 171 -17.49 -4.66 -7.98
N ASN A 172 -17.65 -3.83 -9.01
CA ASN A 172 -17.92 -4.29 -10.35
C ASN A 172 -16.62 -4.32 -11.18
N LEU A 173 -16.16 -5.51 -11.54
CA LEU A 173 -14.91 -5.69 -12.31
C LEU A 173 -14.90 -4.94 -13.65
N GLU A 174 -16.02 -4.97 -14.38
CA GLU A 174 -16.12 -4.39 -15.73
C GLU A 174 -16.07 -2.87 -15.73
N THR A 175 -16.64 -2.22 -14.72
CA THR A 175 -16.79 -0.75 -14.66
C THR A 175 -15.89 -0.07 -13.63
N GLY A 176 -15.42 -0.82 -12.63
CA GLY A 176 -14.70 -0.27 -11.48
C GLY A 176 -15.60 0.48 -10.50
N GLU A 177 -16.92 0.35 -10.61
CA GLU A 177 -17.87 0.94 -9.67
C GLU A 177 -17.82 0.24 -8.31
N ILE A 178 -17.96 1.01 -7.23
CA ILE A 178 -18.08 0.51 -5.86
C ILE A 178 -19.36 1.01 -5.19
N THR A 179 -20.08 0.11 -4.51
CA THR A 179 -21.34 0.43 -3.82
C THR A 179 -21.46 -0.32 -2.48
N ASN A 180 -22.55 -0.12 -1.74
CA ASN A 180 -22.92 -0.92 -0.56
C ASN A 180 -21.80 -1.05 0.49
N LYS A 181 -21.35 0.09 1.04
CA LYS A 181 -20.34 0.13 2.11
C LYS A 181 -20.78 -0.70 3.33
N ASP A 182 -19.92 -1.59 3.79
CA ASP A 182 -20.09 -2.37 5.03
C ASP A 182 -18.80 -2.35 5.87
N VAL A 183 -18.94 -2.36 7.19
CA VAL A 183 -17.78 -2.42 8.11
C VAL A 183 -17.36 -3.87 8.27
N VAL A 184 -16.12 -4.19 7.91
CA VAL A 184 -15.55 -5.53 8.04
C VAL A 184 -14.94 -5.71 9.42
N TYR A 185 -14.13 -4.76 9.87
CA TYR A 185 -13.46 -4.85 11.16
C TYR A 185 -13.19 -3.45 11.72
N THR A 186 -13.29 -3.28 13.04
CA THR A 186 -12.93 -2.04 13.74
C THR A 186 -11.80 -2.35 14.70
N PHE A 187 -10.68 -1.64 14.55
CA PHE A 187 -9.48 -1.83 15.36
C PHE A 187 -9.61 -1.08 16.69
N PRO A 188 -9.24 -1.71 17.81
CA PRO A 188 -9.02 -0.98 19.06
C PRO A 188 -7.85 0.00 18.90
N GLU A 189 -7.93 1.18 19.52
CA GLU A 189 -6.82 2.16 19.55
C GLU A 189 -5.49 1.56 20.07
N THR A 190 -5.58 0.55 20.93
CA THR A 190 -4.41 -0.14 21.49
C THR A 190 -3.63 -0.95 20.45
N ASP A 191 -4.25 -1.30 19.32
CA ASP A 191 -3.58 -2.02 18.22
C ASP A 191 -2.82 -1.06 17.29
N GLY A 192 -2.92 0.26 17.48
CA GLY A 192 -2.37 1.28 16.61
C GLY A 192 -3.39 1.78 15.58
N HIS A 193 -2.91 2.13 14.39
CA HIS A 193 -3.73 2.64 13.29
C HIS A 193 -3.59 1.76 12.05
N PRO A 194 -4.69 1.34 11.40
CA PRO A 194 -4.63 0.54 10.19
C PRO A 194 -4.06 1.39 9.05
N ASP A 195 -3.03 0.85 8.40
CA ASP A 195 -2.23 1.52 7.38
C ASP A 195 -2.40 0.77 6.05
N GLY A 196 -1.32 0.32 5.41
CA GLY A 196 -1.35 -0.50 4.21
C GLY A 196 -1.91 -1.91 4.43
N MET A 197 -2.51 -2.48 3.38
CA MET A 197 -3.21 -3.78 3.43
C MET A 197 -2.95 -4.62 2.18
N THR A 198 -2.91 -5.94 2.35
CA THR A 198 -2.97 -6.92 1.25
C THR A 198 -3.93 -8.06 1.57
N ILE A 199 -4.14 -8.98 0.62
CA ILE A 199 -5.00 -10.16 0.76
C ILE A 199 -4.22 -11.42 0.35
N ASP A 200 -4.53 -12.55 0.99
CA ASP A 200 -3.99 -13.87 0.61
C ASP A 200 -4.99 -14.71 -0.22
N GLU A 201 -4.53 -15.87 -0.68
CA GLU A 201 -5.30 -16.81 -1.52
C GLU A 201 -6.49 -17.45 -0.81
N ASP A 202 -6.48 -17.46 0.52
CA ASP A 202 -7.59 -17.89 1.36
C ASP A 202 -8.65 -16.77 1.54
N GLY A 203 -8.37 -15.56 1.05
CA GLY A 203 -9.24 -14.40 1.16
C GLY A 203 -9.13 -13.65 2.50
N MET A 204 -8.05 -13.86 3.25
CA MET A 204 -7.79 -13.14 4.51
C MET A 204 -7.03 -11.85 4.25
N LEU A 205 -7.39 -10.80 4.97
CA LEU A 205 -6.74 -9.50 4.88
C LEU A 205 -5.58 -9.42 5.86
N TRP A 206 -4.46 -8.87 5.39
CA TRP A 206 -3.26 -8.60 6.19
C TRP A 206 -3.06 -7.10 6.26
N VAL A 207 -3.18 -6.53 7.46
CA VAL A 207 -3.21 -5.08 7.70
C VAL A 207 -2.02 -4.68 8.55
N ALA A 208 -1.16 -3.83 8.01
CA ALA A 208 -0.08 -3.20 8.76
C ALA A 208 -0.66 -2.21 9.77
N MET A 209 -0.09 -2.20 10.99
CA MET A 209 -0.57 -1.36 12.08
C MET A 209 0.50 -0.32 12.44
N TYR A 210 0.28 0.93 12.00
CA TYR A 210 1.12 2.06 12.37
C TYR A 210 1.00 2.34 13.86
N ASN A 211 2.12 2.55 14.54
CA ASN A 211 2.22 2.56 16.01
C ASN A 211 1.81 1.25 16.71
N GLY A 212 1.67 0.15 15.97
CA GLY A 212 1.11 -1.12 16.47
C GLY A 212 2.09 -2.27 16.64
N TRP A 213 3.34 -2.16 16.16
CA TRP A 213 4.35 -3.24 16.20
C TRP A 213 3.94 -4.55 15.51
N GLN A 214 2.94 -4.52 14.62
CA GLN A 214 2.35 -5.74 14.11
C GLN A 214 1.73 -5.60 12.72
N VAL A 215 1.54 -6.75 12.07
CA VAL A 215 0.56 -6.95 10.99
C VAL A 215 -0.55 -7.83 11.52
N ILE A 216 -1.81 -7.43 11.35
CA ILE A 216 -2.98 -8.18 11.81
C ILE A 216 -3.63 -8.92 10.63
N GLN A 217 -3.94 -10.20 10.83
CA GLN A 217 -4.72 -10.99 9.88
C GLN A 217 -6.21 -10.98 10.26
N ILE A 218 -7.08 -10.68 9.31
CA ILE A 218 -8.53 -10.58 9.49
C ILE A 218 -9.24 -11.47 8.49
N ASN A 219 -10.26 -12.20 8.96
CA ASN A 219 -11.21 -12.85 8.08
C ASN A 219 -12.32 -11.87 7.72
N PRO A 220 -12.42 -11.39 6.46
CA PRO A 220 -13.43 -10.41 6.09
C PRO A 220 -14.86 -10.97 6.05
N LEU A 221 -15.01 -12.29 5.97
CA LEU A 221 -16.33 -12.95 5.94
C LEU A 221 -16.89 -13.13 7.35
N THR A 222 -16.07 -13.57 8.30
CA THR A 222 -16.51 -13.72 9.70
C THR A 222 -16.39 -12.42 10.51
N LYS A 223 -15.67 -11.42 9.99
CA LYS A 223 -15.39 -10.13 10.64
C LYS A 223 -14.56 -10.28 11.91
N GLU A 224 -13.64 -11.24 11.92
CA GLU A 224 -12.82 -11.59 13.09
C GLU A 224 -11.33 -11.42 12.82
N LYS A 225 -10.60 -10.99 13.85
CA LYS A 225 -9.14 -11.06 13.90
C LYS A 225 -8.71 -12.52 14.11
N LEU A 226 -7.88 -13.03 13.21
CA LEU A 226 -7.39 -14.42 13.25
C LEU A 226 -6.04 -14.52 13.96
N ALA A 227 -5.11 -13.64 13.61
CA ALA A 227 -3.73 -13.71 14.06
C ALA A 227 -3.06 -12.32 14.02
N ALA A 228 -1.85 -12.26 14.57
CA ALA A 228 -0.95 -11.14 14.42
C ALA A 228 0.50 -11.62 14.23
N ILE A 229 1.25 -10.89 13.41
CA ILE A 229 2.69 -11.04 13.23
C ILE A 229 3.37 -9.91 13.99
N GLU A 230 4.28 -10.24 14.90
CA GLU A 230 5.11 -9.26 15.58
C GLU A 230 6.18 -8.71 14.63
N VAL A 231 6.35 -7.39 14.61
CA VAL A 231 7.36 -6.69 13.82
C VAL A 231 8.27 -5.92 14.77
N GLY A 232 9.58 -5.96 14.54
CA GLY A 232 10.57 -5.30 15.39
C GLY A 232 10.63 -3.77 15.26
N ALA A 233 9.60 -3.13 14.70
CA ALA A 233 9.49 -1.69 14.53
C ALA A 233 8.09 -1.21 14.91
N LYS A 234 7.99 -0.03 15.54
CA LYS A 234 6.72 0.52 16.04
C LYS A 234 5.77 0.93 14.93
N CYS A 235 6.30 1.66 13.94
CA CYS A 235 5.53 2.24 12.86
C CYS A 235 5.52 1.29 11.65
N VAL A 236 4.75 0.21 11.73
CA VAL A 236 4.55 -0.73 10.60
C VAL A 236 3.57 -0.10 9.62
N THR A 237 3.97 0.05 8.36
CA THR A 237 3.25 0.91 7.40
C THR A 237 2.49 0.14 6.34
N SER A 238 3.07 -0.89 5.76
CA SER A 238 2.39 -1.66 4.71
C SER A 238 2.99 -3.06 4.57
N CYS A 239 2.33 -3.91 3.77
CA CYS A 239 2.80 -5.25 3.50
C CYS A 239 2.33 -5.77 2.13
N ALA A 240 3.17 -6.63 1.52
CA ALA A 240 2.86 -7.30 0.26
C ALA A 240 3.50 -8.69 0.22
N PHE A 241 2.82 -9.63 -0.42
CA PHE A 241 3.36 -10.95 -0.67
C PHE A 241 4.34 -10.94 -1.86
N GLY A 242 5.36 -11.78 -1.76
CA GLY A 242 6.38 -11.97 -2.79
C GLY A 242 7.21 -13.23 -2.55
N GLY A 243 8.37 -13.29 -3.21
CA GLY A 243 9.15 -14.52 -3.35
C GLY A 243 8.60 -15.45 -4.43
N GLU A 244 9.35 -16.50 -4.75
CA GLU A 244 9.05 -17.44 -5.84
C GLU A 244 7.64 -18.07 -5.77
N ASP A 245 7.11 -18.26 -4.56
CA ASP A 245 5.83 -18.92 -4.30
C ASP A 245 4.78 -18.00 -3.65
N TYR A 246 5.04 -16.68 -3.60
CA TYR A 246 4.20 -15.69 -2.94
C TYR A 246 3.92 -15.97 -1.45
N GLN A 247 4.74 -16.80 -0.78
CA GLN A 247 4.54 -17.16 0.63
C GLN A 247 5.28 -16.23 1.60
N THR A 248 6.16 -15.36 1.10
CA THR A 248 6.89 -14.38 1.91
C THR A 248 6.10 -13.08 1.96
N LEU A 249 5.70 -12.67 3.16
CA LEU A 249 5.12 -11.35 3.39
C LEU A 249 6.23 -10.35 3.71
N PHE A 250 6.49 -9.43 2.79
CA PHE A 250 7.37 -8.28 3.01
C PHE A 250 6.60 -7.17 3.70
N ILE A 251 7.25 -6.49 4.64
CA ILE A 251 6.62 -5.53 5.53
C ILE A 251 7.49 -4.28 5.61
N THR A 252 6.94 -3.13 5.24
CA THR A 252 7.61 -1.84 5.35
C THR A 252 7.34 -1.21 6.72
N SER A 253 8.23 -0.30 7.12
CA SER A 253 8.06 0.49 8.35
C SER A 253 8.56 1.92 8.16
N ALA A 254 8.25 2.78 9.11
CA ALA A 254 8.71 4.16 9.19
C ALA A 254 9.59 4.38 10.42
N SER A 255 10.42 5.41 10.37
CA SER A 255 11.09 5.90 11.57
C SER A 255 10.05 6.49 12.51
N SER A 256 10.06 6.08 13.78
CA SER A 256 9.25 6.70 14.83
C SER A 256 9.90 7.96 15.42
N GLY A 257 11.16 8.24 15.05
CA GLY A 257 11.98 9.29 15.66
C GLY A 257 12.51 8.96 17.06
N ASP A 258 12.19 7.78 17.59
CA ASP A 258 12.61 7.30 18.90
C ASP A 258 13.86 6.41 18.78
N GLU A 259 14.92 6.70 19.54
CA GLU A 259 16.13 5.87 19.57
C GLU A 259 15.88 4.48 20.16
N ALA A 260 14.80 4.31 20.93
CA ALA A 260 14.38 3.01 21.45
C ALA A 260 13.74 2.10 20.38
N ASP A 261 13.48 2.63 19.18
CA ASP A 261 12.99 1.89 18.01
C ASP A 261 14.03 1.89 16.88
N PRO A 262 15.20 1.24 17.09
CA PRO A 262 16.35 1.36 16.18
C PRO A 262 16.14 0.70 14.81
N LEU A 263 15.04 -0.06 14.64
CA LEU A 263 14.68 -0.73 13.40
C LEU A 263 13.55 -0.01 12.64
N GLY A 264 13.00 1.08 13.18
CA GLY A 264 12.05 1.93 12.46
C GLY A 264 12.62 2.40 11.12
N GLY A 265 11.86 2.20 10.05
CA GLY A 265 12.29 2.52 8.69
C GLY A 265 13.01 1.36 7.97
N SER A 266 13.15 0.20 8.60
CA SER A 266 13.68 -1.02 7.98
C SER A 266 12.61 -1.79 7.20
N LEU A 267 13.08 -2.68 6.32
CA LEU A 267 12.26 -3.66 5.63
C LEU A 267 12.35 -5.01 6.35
N PHE A 268 11.19 -5.63 6.56
CA PHE A 268 11.06 -6.91 7.23
C PHE A 268 10.44 -7.95 6.29
N ALA A 269 10.63 -9.23 6.59
CA ALA A 269 9.96 -10.32 5.92
C ALA A 269 9.60 -11.45 6.89
N VAL A 270 8.58 -12.23 6.52
CA VAL A 270 8.16 -13.42 7.26
C VAL A 270 7.54 -14.42 6.29
N LYS A 271 7.90 -15.69 6.43
CA LYS A 271 7.24 -16.76 5.68
C LYS A 271 5.92 -17.11 6.36
N THR A 272 4.81 -16.99 5.65
CA THR A 272 3.47 -17.24 6.22
C THR A 272 2.97 -18.65 5.86
N ASN A 273 1.82 -19.03 6.43
CA ASN A 273 1.18 -20.31 6.11
C ASN A 273 0.24 -20.24 4.89
N SER A 274 0.00 -19.05 4.35
CA SER A 274 -0.80 -18.81 3.15
C SER A 274 0.07 -18.14 2.08
N LYS A 275 -0.47 -17.93 0.89
CA LYS A 275 0.23 -17.27 -0.21
C LYS A 275 -0.56 -16.06 -0.67
N GLY A 276 0.14 -15.04 -1.12
CA GLY A 276 -0.51 -13.97 -1.87
C GLY A 276 -0.71 -14.33 -3.33
N PHE A 277 -0.94 -13.28 -4.11
CA PHE A 277 -1.07 -13.35 -5.55
C PHE A 277 0.05 -12.57 -6.23
N LYS A 278 0.24 -12.85 -7.52
CA LYS A 278 0.90 -11.90 -8.40
C LYS A 278 0.19 -10.55 -8.31
N PRO A 279 0.90 -9.45 -7.98
CA PRO A 279 0.30 -8.13 -7.96
C PRO A 279 -0.29 -7.75 -9.34
N ASP A 280 -1.47 -7.14 -9.33
CA ASP A 280 -2.03 -6.56 -10.53
C ASP A 280 -1.16 -5.41 -11.04
N GLU A 281 -1.05 -5.31 -12.36
CA GLU A 281 -0.26 -4.31 -13.06
C GLU A 281 -1.18 -3.34 -13.79
N PHE A 282 -0.75 -2.08 -13.89
CA PHE A 282 -1.50 -1.08 -14.63
C PHE A 282 -1.49 -1.42 -16.12
N LYS A 283 -2.66 -1.48 -16.75
CA LYS A 283 -2.81 -1.88 -18.17
C LYS A 283 -2.67 -0.70 -19.15
N GLY A 284 -2.68 0.54 -18.67
CA GLY A 284 -2.58 1.75 -19.48
C GLY A 284 -1.20 2.14 -19.99
#